data_AF-Q63YV1-F1
#
_entry.id   AF-Q63YV1-F1
#
_cell.length_a   1.000
_cell.length_b   1.000
_cell.length_c   1.000
_cell.angle_alpha   90.00
_cell.angle_beta   90.00
_cell.angle_gamma   90.00
#
_symmetry.space_group_name_H-M   'P 1'
#
loop_
_entity.id
_entity.type
_entity.pdbx_description
1 polymer ?
#
loop_
_entity_poly.entity_id
_entity_poly.type
_entity_poly.pdbx_seq_one_letter_code
_entity_poly.pdbx_strand_id
1 'polypeptide(L)'
;MLEVPVDRPVEALTIALLRDVKHACAQLGAKFVLAGATARDILMWHLHDIRAPVATRDVDVAVCAVSWESHDALIELLVQTQRFRRHSKQQQKLLFKRSAEDYEGELDIVPFGQIEGPPGEIHWPPDGDIVMTVLGFQEAVDTAQPVSIGEGLVVPVVTLPAFVLLKLIAWKDRRLMKNTDSADLLFVLRNYIDAGNIERTYEQATDLLKAANFDAGLAAAGLLGRDVRGLAYPDTRAALRALLQSADAYETLRLDLQARAAMLLGGFIDDSDALLAAFARELLTEENGSLNGTGPQVGSTGARA
;
A
#
# COMPACT_ATOMS: atom_id res chain seq x y z
N MET A 1 -11.69 9.61 11.26
CA MET A 1 -10.83 10.43 10.37
C MET A 1 -9.60 10.77 11.17
N LEU A 2 -8.40 10.51 10.63
CA LEU A 2 -7.14 10.87 11.29
C LEU A 2 -6.74 12.30 10.92
N GLU A 3 -5.97 12.95 11.77
CA GLU A 3 -5.48 14.31 11.54
C GLU A 3 -4.00 14.39 11.87
N VAL A 4 -3.21 14.90 10.92
CA VAL A 4 -1.78 15.15 11.09
C VAL A 4 -1.61 16.26 12.13
N PRO A 5 -0.77 16.05 13.16
CA PRO A 5 -0.56 17.05 14.19
C PRO A 5 0.28 18.22 13.68
N VAL A 6 0.07 19.39 14.29
CA VAL A 6 0.67 20.67 13.86
C VAL A 6 2.19 20.73 14.03
N ASP A 7 2.76 19.90 14.91
CA ASP A 7 4.20 19.82 15.19
C ASP A 7 4.96 18.91 14.21
N ARG A 8 4.25 18.07 13.46
CA ARG A 8 4.78 17.26 12.36
C ARG A 8 3.94 17.49 11.10
N PRO A 9 3.93 18.71 10.52
CA PRO A 9 3.10 19.02 9.37
C PRO A 9 3.60 18.31 8.10
N VAL A 10 2.68 18.00 7.19
CA VAL A 10 3.04 17.64 5.80
C VAL A 10 3.55 18.90 5.08
N GLU A 11 4.56 18.75 4.22
CA GLU A 11 5.10 19.88 3.46
C GLU A 11 4.01 20.57 2.63
N ALA A 12 3.98 21.91 2.65
CA ALA A 12 2.98 22.71 1.93
C ALA A 12 2.93 22.40 0.43
N LEU A 13 4.07 22.07 -0.17
CA LEU A 13 4.16 21.66 -1.56
C LEU A 13 3.43 20.33 -1.84
N THR A 14 3.59 19.35 -0.96
CA THR A 14 2.90 18.06 -1.02
C THR A 14 1.39 18.26 -0.83
N ILE A 15 0.98 19.13 0.10
CA ILE A 15 -0.44 19.50 0.28
C ILE A 15 -1.00 20.13 -1.00
N ALA A 16 -0.29 21.09 -1.61
CA ALA A 16 -0.72 21.72 -2.85
C ALA A 16 -0.83 20.71 -4.01
N LEU A 17 0.16 19.83 -4.17
CA LEU A 17 0.15 18.76 -5.17
C LEU A 17 -1.07 17.84 -4.99
N LEU A 18 -1.33 17.37 -3.77
CA LEU A 18 -2.46 16.47 -3.50
C LEU A 18 -3.80 17.18 -3.64
N ARG A 19 -3.84 18.51 -3.45
CA ARG A 19 -5.02 19.33 -3.75
C ARG A 19 -5.34 19.34 -5.24
N ASP A 20 -4.32 19.52 -6.08
CA ASP A 20 -4.46 19.49 -7.55
C ASP A 20 -4.95 18.11 -8.02
N VAL A 21 -4.34 17.03 -7.52
CA VAL A 21 -4.75 15.64 -7.81
C VAL A 21 -6.19 15.38 -7.36
N LYS A 22 -6.54 15.74 -6.12
CA LYS A 22 -7.90 15.56 -5.60
C LYS A 22 -8.93 16.31 -6.44
N HIS A 23 -8.62 17.53 -6.85
CA HIS A 23 -9.51 18.33 -7.69
C HIS A 23 -9.70 17.71 -9.06
N ALA A 24 -8.62 17.29 -9.72
CA ALA A 24 -8.67 16.65 -11.04
C ALA A 24 -9.45 15.32 -10.99
N CYS A 25 -9.22 14.49 -9.98
CA CYS A 25 -9.98 13.25 -9.77
C CYS A 25 -11.48 13.54 -9.55
N ALA A 26 -11.81 14.56 -8.74
CA ALA A 26 -13.19 14.95 -8.48
C ALA A 26 -13.94 15.43 -9.74
N GLN A 27 -13.27 16.15 -10.64
CA GLN A 27 -13.86 16.58 -11.92
C GLN A 27 -14.23 15.40 -12.83
N LEU A 28 -13.45 14.31 -12.76
CA LEU A 28 -13.64 13.12 -13.58
C LEU A 28 -14.46 12.02 -12.90
N GLY A 29 -14.84 12.21 -11.63
CA GLY A 29 -15.51 11.17 -10.83
C GLY A 29 -14.60 9.97 -10.53
N ALA A 30 -13.28 10.14 -10.60
CA ALA A 30 -12.30 9.08 -10.33
C ALA A 30 -12.01 8.95 -8.83
N LYS A 31 -11.91 7.72 -8.35
CA LYS A 31 -11.37 7.43 -7.02
C LYS A 31 -9.85 7.37 -7.09
N PHE A 32 -9.17 7.78 -6.02
CA PHE A 32 -7.73 7.65 -5.90
C PHE A 32 -7.33 7.30 -4.47
N VAL A 33 -6.10 6.84 -4.29
CA VAL A 33 -5.46 6.65 -2.98
C VAL A 33 -4.01 7.12 -3.05
N LEU A 34 -3.58 7.85 -2.03
CA LEU A 34 -2.18 8.18 -1.82
C LEU A 34 -1.45 6.93 -1.31
N ALA A 35 -0.39 6.55 -2.02
CA ALA A 35 0.38 5.35 -1.74
C ALA A 35 1.89 5.68 -1.64
N GLY A 36 2.71 4.64 -1.71
CA GLY A 36 4.16 4.77 -1.70
C GLY A 36 4.72 5.48 -0.47
N ALA A 37 5.88 6.10 -0.62
CA ALA A 37 6.65 6.53 0.54
C ALA A 37 6.07 7.76 1.24
N THR A 38 5.41 8.65 0.50
CA THR A 38 4.65 9.77 1.10
C THR A 38 3.52 9.26 1.99
N ALA A 39 2.78 8.23 1.56
CA ALA A 39 1.74 7.62 2.42
C ALA A 39 2.34 6.96 3.67
N ARG A 40 3.43 6.19 3.51
CA ARG A 40 4.18 5.63 4.63
C ARG A 40 4.59 6.70 5.63
N ASP A 41 5.11 7.83 5.17
CA ASP A 41 5.57 8.90 6.07
C ASP A 41 4.40 9.59 6.77
N ILE A 42 3.24 9.74 6.13
CA ILE A 42 2.02 10.21 6.79
C ILE A 42 1.62 9.27 7.93
N LEU A 43 1.54 7.96 7.64
CA LEU A 43 1.14 6.95 8.61
C LEU A 43 2.16 6.81 9.74
N MET A 44 3.45 6.79 9.42
CA MET A 44 4.50 6.44 10.38
C MET A 44 5.04 7.68 11.10
N TRP A 45 5.53 8.66 10.35
CA TRP A 45 6.18 9.84 10.93
C TRP A 45 5.16 10.86 11.41
N HIS A 46 4.29 11.34 10.52
CA HIS A 46 3.39 12.45 10.85
C HIS A 46 2.41 12.06 11.96
N LEU A 47 1.76 10.90 11.83
CA LEU A 47 0.75 10.42 12.78
C LEU A 47 1.33 9.71 14.02
N HIS A 48 2.47 9.03 13.91
CA HIS A 48 2.98 8.16 14.98
C HIS A 48 4.42 8.47 15.45
N ASP A 49 5.07 9.53 14.93
CA ASP A 49 6.43 9.94 15.31
C ASP A 49 7.54 8.92 14.98
N ILE A 50 7.28 8.01 14.04
CA ILE A 50 8.21 6.94 13.65
C ILE A 50 8.90 7.33 12.33
N ARG A 51 10.18 7.72 12.40
CA ARG A 51 10.94 8.15 11.22
C ARG A 51 11.50 6.97 10.43
N ALA A 52 11.27 6.97 9.12
CA ALA A 52 11.99 6.09 8.22
C ALA A 52 13.48 6.48 8.13
N PRO A 53 14.41 5.52 7.96
CA PRO A 53 15.85 5.80 7.89
C PRO A 53 16.28 6.61 6.66
N VAL A 54 15.48 6.58 5.57
CA VAL A 54 15.78 7.24 4.30
C VAL A 54 14.59 8.12 3.90
N ALA A 55 14.85 9.41 3.72
CA ALA A 55 13.89 10.35 3.18
C ALA A 55 13.68 10.09 1.68
N THR A 56 12.43 9.90 1.26
CA THR A 56 12.05 9.80 -0.15
C THR A 56 11.56 11.14 -0.65
N ARG A 57 11.82 11.45 -1.93
CA ARG A 57 11.43 12.73 -2.55
C ARG A 57 10.23 12.63 -3.49
N ASP A 58 9.78 11.41 -3.78
CA ASP A 58 8.75 11.11 -4.77
C ASP A 58 7.37 11.00 -4.08
N VAL A 59 6.32 11.46 -4.76
CA VAL A 59 4.92 11.31 -4.31
C VAL A 59 4.24 10.29 -5.22
N ASP A 60 3.88 9.13 -4.67
CA ASP A 60 3.19 8.08 -5.42
C ASP A 60 1.67 8.14 -5.17
N VAL A 61 0.89 8.30 -6.24
CA VAL A 61 -0.57 8.28 -6.19
C VAL A 61 -1.10 7.17 -7.10
N ALA A 62 -2.03 6.38 -6.57
CA ALA A 62 -2.78 5.43 -7.38
C ALA A 62 -4.15 6.00 -7.73
N VAL A 63 -4.58 5.85 -8.98
CA VAL A 63 -5.87 6.38 -9.44
C VAL A 63 -6.66 5.26 -10.13
N CYS A 64 -7.91 5.09 -9.72
CA CYS A 64 -8.82 4.19 -10.41
C CYS A 64 -9.24 4.84 -11.73
N ALA A 65 -8.87 4.22 -12.84
CA ALA A 65 -9.19 4.66 -14.19
C ALA A 65 -10.22 3.70 -14.81
N VAL A 66 -11.31 4.28 -15.32
CA VAL A 66 -12.36 3.52 -16.02
C VAL A 66 -12.04 3.30 -17.50
N SER A 67 -11.10 4.07 -18.05
CA SER A 67 -10.57 3.90 -19.41
C SER A 67 -9.22 4.62 -19.57
N TRP A 68 -8.47 4.33 -20.64
CA TRP A 68 -7.23 5.05 -20.95
C TRP A 68 -7.49 6.52 -21.25
N GLU A 69 -8.61 6.85 -21.89
CA GLU A 69 -9.04 8.23 -22.14
C GLU A 69 -9.33 8.97 -20.83
N SER A 70 -9.91 8.29 -19.83
CA SER A 70 -10.12 8.86 -18.51
C SER A 70 -8.80 9.16 -17.80
N HIS A 71 -7.82 8.27 -17.91
CA HIS A 71 -6.47 8.51 -17.41
C HIS A 71 -5.79 9.69 -18.13
N ASP A 72 -5.83 9.73 -19.46
CA ASP A 72 -5.24 10.85 -20.20
C ASP A 72 -5.91 12.19 -19.88
N ALA A 73 -7.24 12.22 -19.72
CA ALA A 73 -7.96 13.40 -19.28
C ALA A 73 -7.50 13.89 -17.90
N LEU A 74 -7.22 12.96 -16.96
CA LEU A 74 -6.67 13.30 -15.65
C LEU A 74 -5.29 13.95 -15.77
N ILE A 75 -4.41 13.36 -16.58
CA ILE A 75 -3.07 13.88 -16.83
C ILE A 75 -3.14 15.28 -17.46
N GLU A 76 -4.02 15.49 -18.43
CA GLU A 76 -4.21 16.79 -19.07
C GLU A 76 -4.74 17.86 -18.09
N LEU A 77 -5.69 17.53 -17.21
CA LEU A 77 -6.16 18.46 -16.17
C LEU A 77 -5.02 18.90 -15.25
N LEU A 78 -4.13 17.98 -14.87
CA LEU A 78 -2.96 18.30 -14.06
C LEU A 78 -1.97 19.17 -14.82
N VAL A 79 -1.64 18.84 -16.07
CA VAL A 79 -0.72 19.64 -16.91
C VAL A 79 -1.25 21.05 -17.16
N GLN A 80 -2.57 21.22 -17.32
CA GLN A 80 -3.21 22.52 -17.52
C GLN A 80 -2.99 23.49 -16.35
N THR A 81 -2.75 23.00 -15.14
CA THR A 81 -2.37 23.85 -13.98
C THR A 81 -1.03 24.58 -14.16
N GLN A 82 -0.24 24.21 -15.18
CA GLN A 82 1.14 24.67 -15.41
C GLN A 82 2.13 24.30 -14.29
N ARG A 83 1.69 23.55 -13.28
CA ARG A 83 2.53 23.02 -12.20
C ARG A 83 3.16 21.68 -12.55
N PHE A 84 2.52 20.92 -13.44
CA PHE A 84 2.93 19.58 -13.84
C PHE A 84 3.34 19.53 -15.32
N ARG A 85 4.27 18.63 -15.63
CA ARG A 85 4.71 18.29 -16.99
C ARG A 85 4.83 16.78 -17.12
N ARG A 86 4.46 16.22 -18.27
CA ARG A 86 4.64 14.78 -18.54
C ARG A 86 6.13 14.41 -18.49
N HIS A 87 6.46 13.27 -17.89
CA HIS A 87 7.81 12.72 -17.96
C HIS A 87 8.06 12.13 -19.37
N SER A 88 9.22 12.39 -19.96
CA SER A 88 9.55 12.02 -21.35
C SER A 88 9.77 10.52 -21.62
N LYS A 89 9.65 9.66 -20.60
CA LYS A 89 10.08 8.25 -20.66
C LYS A 89 9.20 7.31 -19.85
N GLN A 90 8.56 7.81 -18.79
CA GLN A 90 7.78 7.01 -17.86
C GLN A 90 6.35 7.54 -17.91
N GLN A 91 5.44 6.75 -18.48
CA GLN A 91 4.07 7.19 -18.80
C GLN A 91 3.24 7.50 -17.55
N GLN A 92 3.55 6.81 -16.45
CA GLN A 92 2.93 7.03 -15.15
C GLN A 92 3.45 8.28 -14.43
N LYS A 93 4.53 8.91 -14.89
CA LYS A 93 5.18 10.00 -14.14
C LYS A 93 4.89 11.39 -14.69
N LEU A 94 4.61 12.30 -13.75
CA LEU A 94 4.59 13.74 -13.95
C LEU A 94 5.74 14.39 -13.16
N LEU A 95 6.35 15.40 -13.77
CA LEU A 95 7.33 16.28 -13.14
C LEU A 95 6.61 17.52 -12.60
N PHE A 96 6.94 17.95 -11.39
CA PHE A 96 6.42 19.18 -10.81
C PHE A 96 7.53 20.04 -10.21
N LYS A 97 7.36 21.36 -10.24
CA LYS A 97 8.34 22.29 -9.67
C LYS A 97 8.16 22.42 -8.17
N ARG A 98 9.23 22.19 -7.38
CA ARG A 98 9.19 22.40 -5.93
C ARG A 98 9.36 23.86 -5.51
N SER A 99 10.16 24.62 -6.26
CA SER A 99 10.31 26.07 -6.09
C SER A 99 10.72 26.72 -7.42
N ALA A 100 10.83 28.06 -7.45
CA ALA A 100 11.31 28.81 -8.62
C ALA A 100 12.80 28.55 -8.95
N GLU A 101 13.55 28.01 -7.98
CA GLU A 101 15.02 27.93 -7.98
C GLU A 101 15.55 26.48 -7.91
N ASP A 102 14.68 25.47 -7.90
CA ASP A 102 15.02 24.14 -7.36
C ASP A 102 14.55 22.93 -8.22
N TYR A 103 15.03 21.75 -7.82
CA TYR A 103 14.87 20.43 -8.44
C TYR A 103 13.41 20.05 -8.76
N GLU A 104 13.19 19.32 -9.84
CA GLU A 104 11.86 18.77 -10.18
C GLU A 104 11.54 17.58 -9.27
N GLY A 105 10.34 17.58 -8.68
CA GLY A 105 9.79 16.41 -8.01
C GLY A 105 9.06 15.50 -8.99
N GLU A 106 8.89 14.24 -8.62
CA GLU A 106 8.15 13.25 -9.39
C GLU A 106 6.83 12.90 -8.70
N LEU A 107 5.75 12.93 -9.48
CA LEU A 107 4.43 12.41 -9.13
C LEU A 107 4.18 11.16 -9.97
N ASP A 108 4.07 10.01 -9.34
CA ASP A 108 3.66 8.76 -10.01
C ASP A 108 2.13 8.64 -9.95
N ILE A 109 1.49 8.42 -11.09
CA ILE A 109 0.05 8.21 -11.26
C ILE A 109 -0.13 6.86 -11.93
N VAL A 110 -0.47 5.86 -11.12
CA VAL A 110 -0.71 4.50 -11.62
C VAL A 110 -2.21 4.30 -11.84
N PRO A 111 -2.67 4.11 -13.10
CA PRO A 111 -4.06 3.79 -13.36
C PRO A 111 -4.33 2.29 -13.10
N PHE A 112 -5.52 1.96 -12.62
CA PHE A 112 -5.97 0.58 -12.43
C PHE A 112 -7.50 0.50 -12.50
N GLY A 113 -8.08 -0.69 -12.53
CA GLY A 113 -9.52 -0.91 -12.61
C GLY A 113 -9.96 -1.47 -13.97
N GLN A 114 -10.91 -0.82 -14.64
CA GLN A 114 -11.53 -1.39 -15.86
C GLN A 114 -10.58 -1.48 -17.06
N ILE A 115 -9.42 -0.83 -16.99
CA ILE A 115 -8.36 -0.89 -18.00
C ILE A 115 -7.45 -2.12 -17.86
N GLU A 116 -7.63 -2.92 -16.80
CA GLU A 116 -6.84 -4.12 -16.58
C GLU A 116 -7.15 -5.19 -17.64
N GLY A 117 -6.11 -5.85 -18.13
CA GLY A 117 -6.24 -6.88 -19.15
C GLY A 117 -4.94 -7.64 -19.36
N PRO A 118 -4.73 -8.79 -18.70
CA PRO A 118 -5.65 -9.49 -17.78
C PRO A 118 -5.83 -8.79 -16.42
N PRO A 119 -6.81 -9.19 -15.58
CA PRO A 119 -6.97 -8.64 -14.23
C PRO A 119 -5.66 -8.65 -13.43
N GLY A 120 -5.36 -7.55 -12.76
CA GLY A 120 -4.10 -7.33 -12.04
C GLY A 120 -2.94 -6.81 -12.90
N GLU A 121 -3.12 -6.62 -14.22
CA GLU A 121 -2.11 -6.09 -15.14
C GLU A 121 -2.68 -5.00 -16.04
N ILE A 122 -1.90 -3.95 -16.29
CA ILE A 122 -2.17 -2.95 -17.33
C ILE A 122 -1.10 -3.03 -18.41
N HIS A 123 -1.54 -2.79 -19.65
CA HIS A 123 -0.69 -2.72 -20.83
C HIS A 123 -0.67 -1.28 -21.33
N TRP A 124 0.44 -0.57 -21.10
CA TRP A 124 0.52 0.85 -21.41
C TRP A 124 0.38 1.10 -22.93
N PRO A 125 -0.46 2.05 -23.35
CA PRO A 125 -0.60 2.41 -24.75
C PRO A 125 0.69 3.01 -25.34
N PRO A 126 0.81 3.09 -26.69
CA PRO A 126 -0.16 2.63 -27.68
C PRO A 126 -0.09 1.13 -27.98
N ASP A 127 1.08 0.51 -27.85
CA ASP A 127 1.32 -0.85 -28.33
C ASP A 127 1.06 -1.94 -27.28
N GLY A 128 1.04 -1.59 -25.99
CA GLY A 128 0.81 -2.55 -24.89
C GLY A 128 2.05 -3.38 -24.52
N ASP A 129 3.23 -3.05 -25.05
CA ASP A 129 4.50 -3.76 -24.80
C ASP A 129 5.01 -3.57 -23.36
N ILE A 130 4.64 -2.46 -22.73
CA ILE A 130 5.03 -2.16 -21.35
C ILE A 130 3.90 -2.63 -20.43
N VAL A 131 4.15 -3.75 -19.75
CA VAL A 131 3.21 -4.35 -18.80
C VAL A 131 3.56 -3.90 -17.38
N MET A 132 2.55 -3.55 -16.59
CA MET A 132 2.69 -3.21 -15.18
C MET A 132 1.66 -3.95 -14.36
N THR A 133 2.11 -4.63 -13.29
CA THR A 133 1.22 -5.21 -12.29
C THR A 133 0.55 -4.12 -11.48
N VAL A 134 -0.78 -4.18 -11.41
CA VAL A 134 -1.64 -3.32 -10.58
C VAL A 134 -2.49 -4.12 -9.59
N LEU A 135 -2.11 -5.38 -9.35
CA LEU A 135 -2.69 -6.20 -8.31
C LEU A 135 -2.53 -5.54 -6.93
N GLY A 136 -3.61 -5.51 -6.13
CA GLY A 136 -3.64 -4.87 -4.81
C GLY A 136 -4.09 -3.41 -4.78
N PHE A 137 -4.16 -2.72 -5.93
CA PHE A 137 -4.53 -1.29 -5.96
C PHE A 137 -6.02 -1.06 -5.69
N GLN A 138 -6.90 -2.00 -6.07
CA GLN A 138 -8.32 -1.93 -5.74
C GLN A 138 -8.52 -2.05 -4.22
N GLU A 139 -7.86 -2.99 -3.56
CA GLU A 139 -7.88 -3.12 -2.10
C GLU A 139 -7.33 -1.87 -1.42
N ALA A 140 -6.28 -1.27 -1.98
CA ALA A 140 -5.72 -0.02 -1.45
C ALA A 140 -6.72 1.13 -1.49
N VAL A 141 -7.50 1.29 -2.56
CA VAL A 141 -8.56 2.32 -2.64
C VAL A 141 -9.74 1.99 -1.73
N ASP A 142 -10.20 0.75 -1.72
CA ASP A 142 -11.41 0.37 -0.96
C ASP A 142 -11.19 0.37 0.55
N THR A 143 -9.94 0.19 1.00
CA THR A 143 -9.56 0.24 2.42
C THR A 143 -8.92 1.56 2.84
N ALA A 144 -8.76 2.52 1.92
CA ALA A 144 -8.06 3.78 2.19
C ALA A 144 -8.64 4.53 3.40
N GLN A 145 -7.75 5.06 4.24
CA GLN A 145 -8.12 5.85 5.40
C GLN A 145 -8.13 7.34 5.05
N PRO A 146 -9.21 8.09 5.34
CA PRO A 146 -9.23 9.53 5.18
C PRO A 146 -8.36 10.20 6.26
N VAL A 147 -7.36 10.96 5.82
CA VAL A 147 -6.44 11.71 6.68
C VAL A 147 -6.50 13.21 6.35
N SER A 148 -6.74 14.04 7.37
CA SER A 148 -6.54 15.50 7.29
C SER A 148 -5.05 15.80 7.34
N ILE A 149 -4.49 16.35 6.27
CA ILE A 149 -3.05 16.61 6.12
C ILE A 149 -2.68 18.09 6.26
N GLY A 150 -3.60 18.91 6.76
CA GLY A 150 -3.44 20.37 6.90
C GLY A 150 -4.17 21.16 5.83
N GLU A 151 -4.30 22.48 6.05
CA GLU A 151 -4.97 23.43 5.14
C GLU A 151 -6.39 22.99 4.68
N GLY A 152 -7.12 22.31 5.57
CA GLY A 152 -8.46 21.78 5.29
C GLY A 152 -8.51 20.67 4.23
N LEU A 153 -7.36 20.10 3.83
CA LEU A 153 -7.29 19.05 2.84
C LEU A 153 -7.34 17.67 3.50
N VAL A 154 -8.37 16.89 3.15
CA VAL A 154 -8.48 15.46 3.51
C VAL A 154 -8.16 14.61 2.28
N VAL A 155 -7.24 13.65 2.42
CA VAL A 155 -6.79 12.77 1.35
C VAL A 155 -7.02 11.30 1.76
N PRO A 156 -7.48 10.43 0.85
CA PRO A 156 -7.47 8.97 1.07
C PRO A 156 -6.03 8.45 1.06
N VAL A 157 -5.56 7.93 2.18
CA VAL A 157 -4.19 7.37 2.33
C VAL A 157 -4.31 5.86 2.48
N VAL A 158 -3.43 5.10 1.82
CA VAL A 158 -3.39 3.63 1.96
C VAL A 158 -3.22 3.24 3.43
N THR A 159 -3.76 2.11 3.86
CA THR A 159 -3.47 1.57 5.20
C THR A 159 -2.10 0.90 5.24
N LEU A 160 -1.49 0.73 6.41
CA LEU A 160 -0.21 0.02 6.53
C LEU A 160 -0.28 -1.43 5.99
N PRO A 161 -1.34 -2.21 6.24
CA PRO A 161 -1.53 -3.51 5.61
C PRO A 161 -1.58 -3.43 4.07
N ALA A 162 -2.37 -2.52 3.49
CA ALA A 162 -2.43 -2.39 2.03
C ALA A 162 -1.10 -1.86 1.43
N PHE A 163 -0.36 -1.01 2.16
CA PHE A 163 0.98 -0.59 1.78
C PHE A 163 1.95 -1.78 1.72
N VAL A 164 1.95 -2.64 2.75
CA VAL A 164 2.81 -3.85 2.80
C VAL A 164 2.45 -4.82 1.68
N LEU A 165 1.16 -5.00 1.41
CA LEU A 165 0.68 -5.79 0.28
C LEU A 165 1.27 -5.28 -1.06
N LEU A 166 1.12 -3.99 -1.34
CA LEU A 166 1.64 -3.38 -2.57
C LEU A 166 3.17 -3.50 -2.64
N LYS A 167 3.86 -3.41 -1.50
CA LYS A 167 5.32 -3.55 -1.44
C LYS A 167 5.80 -4.97 -1.71
N LEU A 168 5.08 -6.00 -1.28
CA LEU A 168 5.40 -7.41 -1.61
C LEU A 168 5.27 -7.67 -3.11
N ILE A 169 4.20 -7.16 -3.73
CA ILE A 169 3.97 -7.29 -5.18
C ILE A 169 5.04 -6.52 -5.95
N ALA A 170 5.28 -5.25 -5.60
CA ALA A 170 6.31 -4.45 -6.22
C ALA A 170 7.69 -5.09 -6.08
N TRP A 171 8.05 -5.57 -4.88
CA TRP A 171 9.32 -6.27 -4.65
C TRP A 171 9.47 -7.48 -5.58
N LYS A 172 8.44 -8.32 -5.72
CA LYS A 172 8.48 -9.48 -6.62
C LYS A 172 8.86 -9.08 -8.04
N ASP A 173 8.22 -8.02 -8.54
CA ASP A 173 8.31 -7.59 -9.94
C ASP A 173 9.61 -6.83 -10.24
N ARG A 174 10.11 -6.04 -9.29
CA ARG A 174 11.24 -5.12 -9.53
C ARG A 174 12.47 -5.31 -8.66
N ARG A 175 12.56 -6.35 -7.82
CA ARG A 175 13.73 -6.57 -6.92
C ARG A 175 15.08 -6.53 -7.62
N LEU A 176 15.16 -6.98 -8.88
CA LEU A 176 16.41 -6.95 -9.67
C LEU A 176 16.80 -5.54 -10.14
N MET A 177 15.86 -4.59 -10.13
CA MET A 177 16.04 -3.20 -10.57
C MET A 177 16.09 -2.23 -9.38
N LYS A 178 15.31 -2.48 -8.33
CA LYS A 178 15.16 -1.61 -7.16
C LYS A 178 14.99 -2.46 -5.91
N ASN A 179 15.75 -2.15 -4.87
CA ASN A 179 15.72 -2.89 -3.60
C ASN A 179 15.02 -2.10 -2.47
N THR A 180 14.46 -0.91 -2.72
CA THR A 180 13.86 -0.08 -1.66
C THR A 180 12.62 -0.70 -1.02
N ASP A 181 11.92 -1.59 -1.74
CA ASP A 181 10.70 -2.21 -1.24
C ASP A 181 10.98 -3.13 -0.03
N SER A 182 12.11 -3.84 0.01
CA SER A 182 12.50 -4.63 1.18
C SER A 182 12.82 -3.74 2.40
N ALA A 183 13.34 -2.53 2.18
CA ALA A 183 13.58 -1.58 3.26
C ALA A 183 12.25 -1.06 3.85
N ASP A 184 11.28 -0.75 3.00
CA ASP A 184 9.93 -0.36 3.43
C ASP A 184 9.22 -1.48 4.18
N LEU A 185 9.32 -2.72 3.67
CA LEU A 185 8.74 -3.90 4.32
C LEU A 185 9.33 -4.10 5.72
N LEU A 186 10.66 -4.11 5.84
CA LEU A 186 11.32 -4.28 7.14
C LEU A 186 10.96 -3.16 8.12
N PHE A 187 10.89 -1.92 7.63
CA PHE A 187 10.54 -0.77 8.44
C PHE A 187 9.13 -0.90 9.02
N VAL A 188 8.14 -1.28 8.20
CA VAL A 188 6.77 -1.48 8.70
C VAL A 188 6.68 -2.70 9.62
N LEU A 189 7.33 -3.81 9.29
CA LEU A 189 7.35 -5.02 10.14
C LEU A 189 7.84 -4.71 11.56
N ARG A 190 8.91 -3.94 11.70
CA ARG A 190 9.49 -3.57 13.01
C ARG A 190 8.62 -2.62 13.82
N ASN A 191 7.88 -1.74 13.15
CA ASN A 191 7.23 -0.61 13.79
C ASN A 191 5.70 -0.71 13.79
N TYR A 192 5.13 -1.82 13.30
CA TYR A 192 3.67 -1.97 13.19
C TYR A 192 2.96 -1.81 14.52
N ILE A 193 3.56 -2.31 15.62
CA ILE A 193 3.03 -2.17 16.97
C ILE A 193 2.86 -0.69 17.36
N ASP A 194 3.90 0.12 17.21
CA ASP A 194 3.94 1.52 17.62
C ASP A 194 3.14 2.43 16.68
N ALA A 195 2.88 1.98 15.46
CA ALA A 195 2.04 2.65 14.48
C ALA A 195 0.53 2.46 14.74
N GLY A 196 0.11 2.71 15.99
CA GLY A 196 -1.30 2.67 16.40
C GLY A 196 -1.87 1.27 16.69
N ASN A 197 -1.04 0.22 16.79
CA ASN A 197 -1.50 -1.16 17.02
C ASN A 197 -1.14 -1.73 18.40
N ILE A 198 -0.66 -0.92 19.36
CA ILE A 198 -0.37 -1.36 20.73
C ILE A 198 -1.59 -2.06 21.36
N GLU A 199 -2.73 -1.38 21.41
CA GLU A 199 -3.97 -1.91 21.99
C GLU A 199 -4.43 -3.19 21.27
N ARG A 200 -4.47 -3.17 19.93
CA ARG A 200 -4.83 -4.36 19.13
C ARG A 200 -3.90 -5.54 19.40
N THR A 201 -2.61 -5.28 19.58
CA THR A 201 -1.62 -6.32 19.85
C THR A 201 -1.86 -6.97 21.22
N TYR A 202 -2.10 -6.17 22.27
CA TYR A 202 -2.30 -6.67 23.62
C TYR A 202 -3.70 -7.24 23.88
N GLU A 203 -4.73 -6.68 23.27
CA GLU A 203 -6.13 -7.01 23.59
C GLU A 203 -6.78 -7.96 22.57
N GLN A 204 -6.42 -7.82 21.28
CA GLN A 204 -7.09 -8.53 20.19
C GLN A 204 -6.24 -9.67 19.60
N ALA A 205 -4.91 -9.62 19.80
CA ALA A 205 -3.95 -10.59 19.27
C ALA A 205 -3.25 -11.42 20.37
N THR A 206 -3.96 -11.75 21.44
CA THR A 206 -3.39 -12.51 22.58
C THR A 206 -2.88 -13.90 22.21
N ASP A 207 -3.46 -14.51 21.17
CA ASP A 207 -3.00 -15.78 20.61
C ASP A 207 -1.66 -15.62 19.87
N LEU A 208 -1.45 -14.52 19.17
CA LEU A 208 -0.17 -14.16 18.55
C LEU A 208 0.90 -13.87 19.59
N LEU A 209 0.55 -13.15 20.66
CA LEU A 209 1.47 -12.93 21.78
C LEU A 209 1.93 -14.26 22.38
N LYS A 210 1.02 -15.20 22.63
CA LYS A 210 1.40 -16.54 23.13
C LYS A 210 2.30 -17.28 22.14
N ALA A 211 1.97 -17.26 20.85
CA ALA A 211 2.78 -17.89 19.80
C ALA A 211 4.17 -17.26 19.66
N ALA A 212 4.30 -15.98 20.00
CA ALA A 212 5.54 -15.20 19.97
C ALA A 212 6.30 -15.18 21.31
N ASN A 213 5.98 -16.05 22.28
CA ASN A 213 6.56 -16.02 23.63
C ASN A 213 6.48 -14.65 24.31
N PHE A 214 5.37 -13.94 24.09
CA PHE A 214 5.09 -12.58 24.56
C PHE A 214 6.02 -11.49 24.02
N ASP A 215 6.75 -11.77 22.92
CA ASP A 215 7.37 -10.72 22.13
C ASP A 215 6.28 -9.95 21.36
N ALA A 216 6.04 -8.70 21.78
CA ALA A 216 4.99 -7.87 21.22
C ALA A 216 5.29 -7.42 19.78
N GLY A 217 6.57 -7.25 19.42
CA GLY A 217 6.96 -6.89 18.05
C GLY A 217 6.68 -8.04 17.08
N LEU A 218 7.06 -9.26 17.44
CA LEU A 218 6.74 -10.46 16.65
C LEU A 218 5.23 -10.73 16.58
N ALA A 219 4.50 -10.51 17.68
CA ALA A 219 3.05 -10.63 17.69
C ALA A 219 2.39 -9.60 16.74
N ALA A 220 2.86 -8.35 16.76
CA ALA A 220 2.39 -7.31 15.86
C ALA A 220 2.74 -7.60 14.39
N ALA A 221 3.91 -8.15 14.09
CA ALA A 221 4.24 -8.60 12.72
C ALA A 221 3.30 -9.72 12.24
N GLY A 222 2.93 -10.65 13.13
CA GLY A 222 1.87 -11.62 12.85
C GLY A 222 0.50 -10.97 12.62
N LEU A 223 0.14 -9.97 13.43
CA LEU A 223 -1.12 -9.23 13.29
C LEU A 223 -1.20 -8.52 11.94
N LEU A 224 -0.10 -7.90 11.50
CA LEU A 224 0.02 -7.35 10.16
C LEU A 224 -0.19 -8.41 9.08
N GLY A 225 0.33 -9.63 9.26
CA GLY A 225 0.07 -10.76 8.36
C GLY A 225 -1.41 -11.13 8.26
N ARG A 226 -2.12 -11.11 9.40
CA ARG A 226 -3.59 -11.31 9.44
C ARG A 226 -4.34 -10.20 8.73
N ASP A 227 -3.95 -8.95 8.99
CA ASP A 227 -4.59 -7.78 8.40
C ASP A 227 -4.41 -7.78 6.87
N VAL A 228 -3.20 -8.07 6.37
CA VAL A 228 -2.93 -8.23 4.94
C VAL A 228 -3.76 -9.36 4.33
N ARG A 229 -3.87 -10.51 5.01
CA ARG A 229 -4.70 -11.63 4.54
C ARG A 229 -6.18 -11.26 4.47
N GLY A 230 -6.67 -10.55 5.47
CA GLY A 230 -8.08 -10.16 5.59
C GLY A 230 -8.51 -9.11 4.59
N LEU A 231 -7.60 -8.22 4.18
CA LEU A 231 -7.89 -7.19 3.17
C LEU A 231 -7.71 -7.67 1.73
N ALA A 232 -6.78 -8.60 1.48
CA ALA A 232 -6.42 -9.03 0.12
C ALA A 232 -7.58 -9.77 -0.57
N TYR A 233 -7.90 -9.35 -1.79
CA TYR A 233 -8.88 -10.05 -2.63
C TYR A 233 -8.34 -11.40 -3.10
N PRO A 234 -9.20 -12.33 -3.58
CA PRO A 234 -8.80 -13.71 -3.87
C PRO A 234 -7.54 -13.85 -4.72
N ASP A 235 -7.43 -13.09 -5.83
CA ASP A 235 -6.30 -13.18 -6.75
C ASP A 235 -5.01 -12.59 -6.14
N THR A 236 -5.13 -11.45 -5.48
CA THR A 236 -4.04 -10.83 -4.72
C THR A 236 -3.53 -11.75 -3.61
N ARG A 237 -4.45 -12.33 -2.84
CA ARG A 237 -4.14 -13.28 -1.77
C ARG A 237 -3.47 -14.53 -2.32
N ALA A 238 -3.93 -15.06 -3.46
CA ALA A 238 -3.28 -16.17 -4.14
C ALA A 238 -1.86 -15.83 -4.58
N ALA A 239 -1.63 -14.64 -5.15
CA ALA A 239 -0.31 -14.17 -5.55
C ALA A 239 0.65 -14.01 -4.35
N LEU A 240 0.19 -13.43 -3.24
CA LEU A 240 0.97 -13.32 -2.01
C LEU A 240 1.30 -14.68 -1.40
N ARG A 241 0.34 -15.62 -1.40
CA ARG A 241 0.58 -17.00 -0.95
C ARG A 241 1.61 -17.69 -1.82
N ALA A 242 1.48 -17.61 -3.14
CA ALA A 242 2.44 -18.20 -4.08
C ALA A 242 3.84 -17.63 -3.90
N LEU A 243 3.96 -16.32 -3.64
CA LEU A 243 5.24 -15.67 -3.32
C LEU A 243 5.85 -16.24 -2.04
N LEU A 244 5.09 -16.32 -0.95
CA LEU A 244 5.61 -16.74 0.35
C LEU A 244 5.78 -18.26 0.50
N GLN A 245 5.10 -19.07 -0.33
CA GLN A 245 5.28 -20.52 -0.38
C GLN A 245 6.42 -20.96 -1.32
N SER A 246 6.84 -20.10 -2.25
CA SER A 246 8.01 -20.37 -3.09
C SER A 246 9.28 -20.29 -2.26
N ALA A 247 9.98 -21.42 -2.09
CA ALA A 247 11.23 -21.47 -1.32
C ALA A 247 12.28 -20.47 -1.82
N ASP A 248 12.41 -20.33 -3.14
CA ASP A 248 13.36 -19.40 -3.77
C ASP A 248 12.97 -17.93 -3.52
N ALA A 249 11.69 -17.58 -3.71
CA ALA A 249 11.24 -16.21 -3.51
C ALA A 249 11.27 -15.83 -2.02
N TYR A 250 10.83 -16.72 -1.13
CA TYR A 250 10.89 -16.50 0.30
C TYR A 250 12.32 -16.31 0.79
N GLU A 251 13.24 -17.17 0.35
CA GLU A 251 14.66 -17.07 0.71
C GLU A 251 15.29 -15.78 0.17
N THR A 252 14.95 -15.38 -1.05
CA THR A 252 15.42 -14.10 -1.62
C THR A 252 14.89 -12.91 -0.80
N LEU A 253 13.60 -12.92 -0.44
CA LEU A 253 13.02 -11.87 0.40
C LEU A 253 13.71 -11.81 1.77
N ARG A 254 13.91 -12.97 2.39
CA ARG A 254 14.62 -13.10 3.67
C ARG A 254 16.01 -12.48 3.60
N LEU A 255 16.81 -12.86 2.60
CA LEU A 255 18.16 -12.31 2.40
C LEU A 255 18.16 -10.79 2.14
N ASP A 256 17.19 -10.29 1.37
CA ASP A 256 17.03 -8.86 1.14
C ASP A 256 16.72 -8.11 2.43
N LEU A 257 15.83 -8.65 3.29
CA LEU A 257 15.52 -8.04 4.60
C LEU A 257 16.73 -8.09 5.54
N GLN A 258 17.48 -9.19 5.58
CA GLN A 258 18.71 -9.28 6.37
C GLN A 258 19.77 -8.27 5.93
N ALA A 259 19.93 -8.07 4.61
CA ALA A 259 20.83 -7.06 4.08
C ALA A 259 20.42 -5.64 4.52
N ARG A 260 19.10 -5.37 4.64
CA ARG A 260 18.58 -4.10 5.17
C ARG A 260 18.76 -3.97 6.66
N ALA A 261 18.56 -5.05 7.41
CA ALA A 261 18.86 -5.09 8.83
C ALA A 261 20.32 -4.69 9.02
N ALA A 262 21.27 -5.42 8.46
CA ALA A 262 22.71 -5.17 8.60
C ALA A 262 23.15 -3.71 8.35
N MET A 263 22.56 -3.03 7.36
CA MET A 263 22.86 -1.61 7.08
C MET A 263 22.42 -0.63 8.18
N LEU A 264 21.40 -1.00 8.97
CA LEU A 264 20.89 -0.21 10.10
C LEU A 264 21.64 -0.54 11.42
N LEU A 265 22.36 -1.67 11.45
CA LEU A 265 22.96 -2.22 12.67
C LEU A 265 24.32 -1.62 12.97
N GLY A 266 24.31 -0.47 13.64
CA GLY A 266 25.35 -0.12 14.60
C GLY A 266 25.17 -0.83 15.97
N GLY A 267 24.31 -1.85 16.10
CA GLY A 267 24.15 -2.59 17.37
C GLY A 267 22.84 -3.35 17.69
N PHE A 268 21.84 -3.47 16.81
CA PHE A 268 20.66 -4.34 17.06
C PHE A 268 20.88 -5.80 16.64
N ILE A 269 20.12 -6.71 17.26
CA ILE A 269 19.99 -8.11 16.85
C ILE A 269 19.18 -8.15 15.54
N ASP A 270 19.59 -8.98 14.59
CA ASP A 270 18.82 -9.20 13.35
C ASP A 270 17.53 -9.97 13.65
N ASP A 271 16.45 -9.23 13.85
CA ASP A 271 15.09 -9.70 14.09
C ASP A 271 14.30 -9.96 12.79
N SER A 272 14.88 -9.65 11.62
CA SER A 272 14.15 -9.63 10.35
C SER A 272 13.59 -10.99 9.95
N ASP A 273 14.34 -12.07 10.19
CA ASP A 273 13.90 -13.45 9.94
C ASP A 273 12.67 -13.82 10.79
N ALA A 274 12.70 -13.47 12.08
CA ALA A 274 11.62 -13.78 13.01
C ALA A 274 10.36 -12.96 12.69
N LEU A 275 10.52 -11.69 12.34
CA LEU A 275 9.43 -10.82 11.89
C LEU A 275 8.79 -11.34 10.60
N LEU A 276 9.60 -11.67 9.59
CA LEU A 276 9.09 -12.23 8.33
C LEU A 276 8.37 -13.56 8.58
N ALA A 277 8.92 -14.44 9.41
CA ALA A 277 8.30 -15.72 9.73
C ALA A 277 6.95 -15.56 10.45
N ALA A 278 6.85 -14.63 11.41
CA ALA A 278 5.60 -14.34 12.11
C ALA A 278 4.54 -13.78 11.15
N PHE A 279 4.92 -12.81 10.31
CA PHE A 279 4.07 -12.25 9.27
C PHE A 279 3.58 -13.31 8.27
N ALA A 280 4.50 -14.09 7.71
CA ALA A 280 4.21 -15.06 6.66
C ALA A 280 3.31 -16.19 7.18
N ARG A 281 3.55 -16.69 8.40
CA ARG A 281 2.70 -17.72 9.01
C ARG A 281 1.24 -17.29 9.07
N GLU A 282 0.98 -16.07 9.52
CA GLU A 282 -0.38 -15.57 9.63
C GLU A 282 -0.98 -15.28 8.25
N LEU A 283 -0.22 -14.72 7.31
CA LEU A 283 -0.72 -14.51 5.95
C LEU A 283 -1.10 -15.83 5.25
N LEU A 284 -0.31 -16.89 5.49
CA LEU A 284 -0.51 -18.22 4.91
C LEU A 284 -1.55 -19.08 5.63
N THR A 285 -2.08 -18.65 6.77
CA THR A 285 -3.11 -19.42 7.49
C THR A 285 -4.41 -19.47 6.68
N GLU A 286 -4.99 -20.65 6.53
CA GLU A 286 -6.29 -20.83 5.87
C GLU A 286 -7.41 -20.47 6.85
N GLU A 287 -8.36 -19.66 6.40
CA GLU A 287 -9.60 -19.46 7.17
C GLU A 287 -10.45 -20.72 7.01
N ASN A 288 -10.62 -21.48 8.09
CA ASN A 288 -11.63 -22.53 8.13
C ASN A 288 -12.99 -21.89 7.85
N GLY A 289 -13.50 -22.08 6.64
CA GLY A 289 -14.79 -21.55 6.22
C GLY A 289 -15.87 -22.01 7.20
N SER A 290 -16.48 -21.06 7.91
CA SER A 290 -17.71 -21.29 8.64
C SER A 290 -18.84 -21.50 7.63
N LEU A 291 -18.99 -22.74 7.17
CA LEU A 291 -20.21 -23.24 6.55
C LEU A 291 -21.30 -23.37 7.64
N ASN A 292 -21.93 -22.26 8.01
CA ASN A 292 -23.28 -22.31 8.56
C ASN A 292 -24.27 -22.03 7.44
N GLY A 293 -24.50 -23.05 6.62
CA GLY A 293 -25.64 -23.09 5.72
C GLY A 293 -26.92 -23.31 6.52
N THR A 294 -27.60 -22.22 6.87
CA THR A 294 -29.04 -22.25 7.14
C THR A 294 -29.74 -21.40 6.09
N GLY A 295 -29.98 -21.99 4.93
CA GLY A 295 -30.93 -21.46 3.96
C GLY A 295 -32.36 -21.60 4.52
N PRO A 296 -33.26 -20.62 4.34
CA PRO A 296 -34.63 -20.72 4.82
C PRO A 296 -35.39 -21.79 4.03
N GLN A 297 -36.12 -22.66 4.75
CA GLN A 297 -37.13 -23.53 4.13
C GLN A 297 -38.21 -22.67 3.47
N VAL A 298 -38.34 -22.80 2.16
CA VAL A 298 -39.48 -22.29 1.41
C VAL A 298 -40.66 -23.23 1.64
N GLY A 299 -41.65 -22.76 2.41
CA GLY A 299 -42.92 -23.47 2.59
C GLY A 299 -43.66 -23.60 1.27
N SER A 300 -44.06 -24.82 0.93
CA SER A 300 -44.96 -25.10 -0.19
C SER A 300 -46.40 -24.83 0.25
N THR A 301 -46.94 -23.68 -0.18
CA THR A 301 -48.38 -23.49 -0.31
C THR A 301 -48.81 -23.93 -1.71
N GLY A 302 -49.58 -25.01 -1.80
CA GLY A 302 -50.25 -25.45 -3.03
C GLY A 302 -51.52 -26.20 -2.67
N ALA A 303 -52.66 -25.57 -2.90
CA ALA A 303 -53.99 -26.03 -2.52
C ALA A 303 -54.68 -26.89 -3.61
N ARG A 304 -55.69 -27.64 -3.15
CA ARG A 304 -56.85 -28.24 -3.87
C ARG A 304 -56.64 -29.55 -4.63
N ALA A 305 -57.19 -30.64 -4.08
CA ALA A 305 -58.55 -31.12 -4.37
C ALA A 305 -59.07 -31.94 -3.16
#